data_AF-A0A3S1BB53-F1
#
_entry.id   AF-A0A3S1BB53-F1
#
_cell.length_a   1.000
_cell.length_b   1.000
_cell.length_c   1.000
_cell.angle_alpha   90.00
_cell.angle_beta   90.00
_cell.angle_gamma   90.00
#
_symmetry.space_group_name_H-M   'P 1'
#
loop_
_entity.id
_entity.type
_entity.pdbx_description
1 polymer ?
#
loop_
_entity_poly.entity_id
_entity_poly.type
_entity_poly.pdbx_seq_one_letter_code
_entity_poly.pdbx_strand_id
1 'polypeptide(L)'
;MTFNSKDLEVNDIPIEIWLPDLIVLPIPENKPGTNTYMQIDLHLTNNARTSFRFNPKKLIPEVITSDGQILPQLPDTNESSASFLYRLTHLISNLSSPFKQDNYLIVQPRITTTVCINTKLFWQNNLLTLEFHACDFNLLISRHYWFFDKLHPGKYQIRFNYLNSYKKIVYSDGTKVKIATKLKNLYLVQPLLAEPNIVEVDGIRLETIIPEKIITIPKQERGAETLVKLGMSITNNTQTPFRFDFFATLIPQIVGADGLALQRNYSTTFLQSPRECDFPSSMPGESVTLFPYAKLIWLKRGRLGLKITAGDGGYWHFCNIQPGVYRVRFIYSKRNEWAPTNQISTSKKSLEWICKNTVPTPFVEICLSENS
;
A
#
# COMPACT_ATOMS: atom_id res chain seq x y z
N MET A 1 10.64 7.44 -29.29
CA MET A 1 9.43 6.70 -29.70
C MET A 1 8.54 6.56 -28.47
N THR A 2 7.62 7.50 -28.28
CA THR A 2 6.64 7.49 -27.18
C THR A 2 5.50 6.57 -27.61
N PHE A 3 5.35 5.43 -26.95
CA PHE A 3 4.15 4.61 -27.12
C PHE A 3 2.97 5.36 -26.49
N ASN A 4 2.19 6.05 -27.32
CA ASN A 4 0.84 6.47 -26.94
C ASN A 4 0.03 5.18 -26.73
N SER A 5 -0.21 4.82 -25.47
CA SER A 5 -1.18 3.77 -25.16
C SER A 5 -2.55 4.28 -25.61
N LYS A 6 -3.02 3.83 -26.78
CA LYS A 6 -4.46 3.85 -27.03
C LYS A 6 -5.07 2.99 -25.94
N ASP A 7 -5.77 3.64 -25.02
CA ASP A 7 -6.55 2.95 -24.01
C ASP A 7 -7.47 1.96 -24.74
N LEU A 8 -7.42 0.70 -24.34
CA LEU A 8 -8.11 -0.38 -25.03
C LEU A 8 -9.62 -0.23 -24.77
N GLU A 9 -10.31 0.49 -25.66
CA GLU A 9 -11.77 0.62 -25.66
C GLU A 9 -12.40 -0.70 -26.08
N VAL A 10 -12.72 -1.54 -25.11
CA VAL A 10 -13.57 -2.72 -25.32
C VAL A 10 -14.96 -2.35 -24.82
N ASN A 11 -15.87 -1.99 -25.73
CA ASN A 11 -17.26 -1.61 -25.46
C ASN A 11 -17.46 -0.38 -24.54
N ASP A 12 -16.73 0.71 -24.76
CA ASP A 12 -16.83 1.95 -23.96
C ASP A 12 -16.49 1.77 -22.45
N ILE A 13 -15.82 0.69 -22.05
CA ILE A 13 -15.32 0.49 -20.67
C ILE A 13 -13.80 0.65 -20.64
N PRO A 14 -13.26 1.88 -20.63
CA PRO A 14 -11.85 2.12 -20.39
C PRO A 14 -11.58 1.88 -18.91
N ILE A 15 -11.15 0.66 -18.61
CA ILE A 15 -10.66 0.31 -17.29
C ILE A 15 -9.27 0.92 -17.14
N GLU A 16 -9.21 2.18 -16.68
CA GLU A 16 -7.94 2.78 -16.28
C GLU A 16 -7.60 2.35 -14.86
N ILE A 17 -6.84 1.25 -14.77
CA ILE A 17 -6.24 0.84 -13.50
C ILE A 17 -5.00 1.68 -13.26
N TRP A 18 -5.21 2.66 -12.38
CA TRP A 18 -4.14 3.46 -11.85
C TRP A 18 -3.34 2.68 -10.81
N LEU A 19 -2.04 2.97 -10.78
CA LEU A 19 -1.05 2.46 -9.86
C LEU A 19 -0.02 3.58 -9.68
N PRO A 20 0.61 3.71 -8.50
CA PRO A 20 1.81 4.55 -8.38
C PRO A 20 2.83 4.17 -9.47
N ASP A 21 3.48 5.17 -10.07
CA ASP A 21 4.39 4.96 -11.21
C ASP A 21 5.61 4.11 -10.82
N LEU A 22 6.01 4.23 -9.54
CA LEU A 22 7.00 3.39 -8.91
C LEU A 22 6.49 2.87 -7.57
N ILE A 23 6.55 1.55 -7.46
CA ILE A 23 6.32 0.78 -6.24
C ILE A 23 7.68 0.33 -5.72
N VAL A 24 7.97 0.60 -4.46
CA VAL A 24 9.17 0.07 -3.81
C VAL A 24 8.75 -0.87 -2.70
N LEU A 25 9.33 -2.07 -2.66
CA LEU A 25 9.14 -3.03 -1.58
C LEU A 25 10.51 -3.35 -0.96
N PRO A 26 10.77 -2.93 0.29
CA PRO A 26 11.95 -3.37 1.01
C PRO A 26 11.84 -4.87 1.26
N ILE A 27 12.90 -5.60 0.96
CA ILE A 27 12.99 -7.03 1.21
C ILE A 27 13.03 -7.24 2.73
N PRO A 28 12.08 -7.98 3.32
CA PRO A 28 12.10 -8.23 4.76
C PRO A 28 13.33 -9.08 5.12
N GLU A 29 13.73 -9.05 6.39
CA GLU A 29 14.74 -9.97 6.90
C GLU A 29 14.32 -11.43 6.62
N ASN A 30 15.27 -12.31 6.30
CA ASN A 30 14.97 -13.74 6.13
C ASN A 30 14.78 -14.42 7.49
N LYS A 31 13.66 -14.10 8.15
CA LYS A 31 13.24 -14.65 9.43
C LYS A 31 11.76 -15.06 9.35
N PRO A 32 11.33 -16.12 10.06
CA PRO A 32 9.92 -16.46 10.11
C PRO A 32 9.06 -15.30 10.61
N GLY A 33 7.93 -15.03 9.94
CA GLY A 33 6.96 -14.02 10.36
C GLY A 33 7.32 -12.56 10.01
N THR A 34 8.48 -12.31 9.39
CA THR A 34 8.79 -11.00 8.80
C THR A 34 8.20 -10.92 7.39
N ASN A 35 7.67 -9.75 7.07
CA ASN A 35 7.02 -9.49 5.79
C ASN A 35 6.98 -7.99 5.54
N THR A 36 6.95 -7.64 4.26
CA THR A 36 6.68 -6.28 3.81
C THR A 36 5.32 -6.28 3.16
N TYR A 37 4.38 -5.56 3.77
CA TYR A 37 3.05 -5.36 3.20
C TYR A 37 2.99 -4.08 2.37
N MET A 38 2.08 -4.03 1.40
CA MET A 38 1.72 -2.80 0.75
C MET A 38 0.29 -2.93 0.23
N GLN A 39 -0.46 -1.84 0.29
CA GLN A 39 -1.74 -1.76 -0.38
C GLN A 39 -1.54 -1.06 -1.72
N ILE A 40 -2.00 -1.71 -2.77
CA ILE A 40 -2.05 -1.19 -4.12
C ILE A 40 -3.50 -0.83 -4.41
N ASP A 41 -3.76 0.44 -4.69
CA ASP A 41 -5.10 0.89 -5.08
C ASP A 41 -5.23 0.85 -6.60
N LEU A 42 -6.18 0.05 -7.09
CA LEU A 42 -6.59 0.04 -8.49
C LEU A 42 -7.81 0.93 -8.66
N HIS A 43 -7.73 1.93 -9.53
CA HIS A 43 -8.90 2.68 -9.95
C HIS A 43 -9.60 1.95 -11.10
N LEU A 44 -10.94 1.92 -11.09
CA LEU A 44 -11.75 1.33 -12.13
C LEU A 44 -12.73 2.38 -12.59
N THR A 45 -12.45 3.01 -13.72
CA THR A 45 -13.34 3.99 -14.31
C THR A 45 -14.27 3.31 -15.30
N ASN A 46 -15.58 3.47 -15.11
CA ASN A 46 -16.56 2.99 -16.08
C ASN A 46 -17.03 4.16 -16.96
N ASN A 47 -16.50 4.32 -18.17
CA ASN A 47 -17.00 5.38 -19.06
C ASN A 47 -18.27 5.00 -19.83
N ALA A 48 -18.75 3.75 -19.69
CA ALA A 48 -19.97 3.31 -20.34
C ALA A 48 -21.21 3.93 -19.68
N ARG A 49 -22.35 3.83 -20.38
CA ARG A 49 -23.66 4.28 -19.88
C ARG A 49 -24.34 3.27 -18.95
N THR A 50 -23.80 2.06 -18.83
CA THR A 50 -24.36 0.98 -18.01
C THR A 50 -23.36 0.50 -16.98
N SER A 51 -23.85 0.01 -15.84
CA SER A 51 -22.98 -0.56 -14.81
C SER A 51 -22.42 -1.90 -15.27
N PHE A 52 -21.26 -2.28 -14.76
CA PHE A 52 -20.73 -3.62 -14.96
C PHE A 52 -20.35 -4.26 -13.63
N ARG A 53 -20.35 -5.60 -13.64
CA ARG A 53 -19.97 -6.43 -12.51
C ARG A 53 -18.48 -6.75 -12.59
N PHE A 54 -17.69 -6.16 -11.70
CA PHE A 54 -16.28 -6.43 -11.53
C PHE A 54 -16.07 -7.57 -10.53
N ASN A 55 -15.31 -8.60 -10.92
CA ASN A 55 -14.92 -9.68 -10.02
C ASN A 55 -13.42 -9.63 -9.72
N PRO A 56 -12.99 -9.24 -8.52
CA PRO A 56 -11.57 -9.13 -8.19
C PRO A 56 -10.79 -10.43 -8.38
N LYS A 57 -11.44 -11.60 -8.30
CA LYS A 57 -10.81 -12.92 -8.50
C LYS A 57 -10.33 -13.15 -9.94
N LYS A 58 -10.81 -12.36 -10.89
CA LYS A 58 -10.42 -12.44 -12.31
C LYS A 58 -9.25 -11.53 -12.66
N LEU A 59 -8.73 -10.81 -11.67
CA LEU A 59 -7.60 -9.93 -11.82
C LEU A 59 -6.30 -10.70 -11.59
N ILE A 60 -5.53 -10.93 -12.65
CA ILE A 60 -4.31 -11.73 -12.60
C ILE A 60 -3.11 -10.77 -12.66
N PRO A 61 -2.29 -10.65 -11.59
CA PRO A 61 -1.03 -9.94 -11.67
C PRO A 61 -0.09 -10.63 -12.64
N GLU A 62 0.70 -9.83 -13.36
CA GLU A 62 1.87 -10.26 -14.10
C GLU A 62 3.07 -9.47 -13.60
N VAL A 63 4.12 -10.18 -13.18
CA VAL A 63 5.41 -9.60 -12.81
C VAL A 63 6.39 -9.89 -13.93
N ILE A 64 7.05 -8.86 -14.41
CA ILE A 64 7.98 -8.89 -15.54
C ILE A 64 9.35 -8.46 -15.05
N THR A 65 10.39 -9.21 -15.36
CA THR A 65 11.78 -8.89 -15.03
C THR A 65 12.31 -7.75 -15.92
N SER A 66 13.45 -7.18 -15.55
CA SER A 66 14.08 -6.08 -16.31
C SER A 66 14.47 -6.42 -17.75
N ASP A 67 14.64 -7.70 -18.09
CA ASP A 67 14.88 -8.22 -19.45
C ASP A 67 13.58 -8.51 -20.23
N GLY A 68 12.41 -8.27 -19.63
CA GLY A 68 11.11 -8.46 -20.27
C GLY A 68 10.50 -9.86 -20.11
N GLN A 69 11.14 -10.77 -19.37
CA GLN A 69 10.57 -12.09 -19.11
C GLN A 69 9.41 -12.02 -18.09
N ILE A 70 8.28 -12.66 -18.41
CA ILE A 70 7.17 -12.80 -17.47
C ILE A 70 7.53 -13.90 -16.46
N LEU A 71 7.52 -13.57 -15.17
CA LEU A 71 7.74 -14.56 -14.12
C LEU A 71 6.58 -15.55 -14.08
N PRO A 72 6.85 -16.86 -13.99
CA PRO A 72 5.81 -17.86 -13.90
C PRO A 72 5.04 -17.66 -12.59
N GLN A 73 3.72 -17.64 -12.70
CA GLN A 73 2.87 -17.70 -11.52
C GLN A 73 2.90 -19.14 -11.00
N LEU A 74 3.16 -19.31 -9.71
CA LEU A 74 3.01 -20.62 -9.10
C LEU A 74 1.51 -20.96 -8.98
N PRO A 75 1.09 -22.17 -9.38
CA PRO A 75 -0.24 -22.65 -9.06
C PRO A 75 -0.40 -22.63 -7.54
N ASP A 76 -1.63 -22.38 -7.06
CA ASP A 76 -1.98 -22.46 -5.65
C ASP A 76 -1.87 -23.92 -5.18
N THR A 77 -0.63 -24.37 -4.99
CA THR A 77 -0.25 -25.74 -4.67
C THR A 77 -0.38 -26.03 -3.17
N ASN A 78 -0.73 -25.02 -2.40
CA ASN A 78 -0.88 -25.09 -0.95
C ASN A 78 -2.17 -25.76 -0.50
N GLU A 79 -3.07 -26.25 -1.38
CA GLU A 79 -4.16 -27.13 -0.92
C GLU A 79 -3.63 -28.36 -0.16
N SER A 80 -2.42 -28.84 -0.49
CA SER A 80 -1.82 -30.01 0.17
C SER A 80 -1.21 -29.71 1.55
N SER A 81 -0.65 -28.52 1.78
CA SER A 81 0.07 -28.13 3.01
C SER A 81 -0.69 -27.16 3.90
N ALA A 82 -1.85 -26.66 3.48
CA ALA A 82 -2.62 -25.68 4.23
C ALA A 82 -2.99 -26.22 5.62
N SER A 83 -2.75 -25.39 6.64
CA SER A 83 -3.07 -25.70 8.03
C SER A 83 -4.52 -26.15 8.16
N PHE A 84 -4.80 -27.04 9.12
CA PHE A 84 -6.14 -27.58 9.37
C PHE A 84 -7.24 -26.49 9.38
N LEU A 85 -6.92 -25.29 9.89
CA LEU A 85 -7.82 -24.13 9.88
C LEU A 85 -8.21 -23.67 8.46
N TYR A 86 -7.29 -23.68 7.51
CA TYR A 86 -7.58 -23.37 6.11
C TYR A 86 -8.48 -24.43 5.47
N ARG A 87 -8.20 -25.71 5.70
CA ARG A 87 -9.07 -26.80 5.21
C ARG A 87 -10.47 -26.72 5.80
N LEU A 88 -10.59 -26.40 7.09
CA LEU A 88 -11.87 -26.22 7.76
C LEU A 88 -12.65 -25.01 7.23
N THR A 89 -11.98 -23.86 7.06
CA THR A 89 -12.60 -22.66 6.46
C THR A 89 -13.01 -22.89 5.00
N HIS A 90 -12.21 -23.64 4.23
CA HIS A 90 -12.58 -24.04 2.88
C HIS A 90 -13.81 -24.96 2.88
N LEU A 91 -13.88 -25.96 3.76
CA LEU A 91 -15.02 -26.87 3.94
C LEU A 91 -16.31 -26.12 4.30
N ILE A 92 -16.24 -25.20 5.26
CA ILE A 92 -17.36 -24.32 5.65
C ILE A 92 -17.77 -23.43 4.46
N SER A 93 -16.79 -22.93 3.69
CA SER A 93 -17.09 -22.13 2.50
C SER A 93 -17.76 -22.94 1.39
N ASN A 94 -17.46 -24.23 1.24
CA ASN A 94 -18.08 -25.07 0.23
C ASN A 94 -19.52 -25.43 0.62
N LEU A 95 -19.78 -25.62 1.91
CA LEU A 95 -21.13 -25.84 2.44
C LEU A 95 -22.04 -24.61 2.29
N SER A 96 -21.48 -23.40 2.29
CA SER A 96 -22.24 -22.16 2.04
C SER A 96 -22.39 -21.81 0.55
N SER A 97 -21.87 -22.63 -0.37
CA SER A 97 -21.91 -22.37 -1.82
C SER A 97 -23.29 -22.09 -2.43
N PRO A 98 -24.43 -22.72 -2.04
CA PRO A 98 -25.73 -22.36 -2.59
C PRO A 98 -26.21 -20.96 -2.15
N PHE A 99 -25.59 -20.36 -1.13
CA PHE A 99 -25.85 -19.01 -0.66
C PHE A 99 -24.77 -18.00 -1.06
N LYS A 100 -23.72 -18.43 -1.79
CA LYS A 100 -22.71 -17.52 -2.32
C LYS A 100 -23.32 -16.73 -3.48
N GLN A 101 -23.94 -15.60 -3.16
CA GLN A 101 -24.00 -14.52 -4.12
C GLN A 101 -22.56 -14.23 -4.54
N ASP A 102 -22.27 -14.40 -5.83
CA ASP A 102 -20.99 -13.97 -6.37
C ASP A 102 -20.78 -12.50 -5.99
N ASN A 103 -19.75 -12.24 -5.18
CA ASN A 103 -19.36 -10.90 -4.78
C ASN A 103 -18.82 -10.14 -5.99
N TYR A 104 -19.72 -9.60 -6.80
CA TYR A 104 -19.38 -8.64 -7.82
C TYR A 104 -19.42 -7.24 -7.22
N LEU A 105 -18.37 -6.48 -7.43
CA LEU A 105 -18.40 -5.04 -7.26
C LEU A 105 -19.15 -4.44 -8.46
N ILE A 106 -20.25 -3.71 -8.20
CA ILE A 106 -20.97 -3.02 -9.26
C ILE A 106 -20.26 -1.68 -9.50
N VAL A 107 -19.56 -1.57 -10.62
CA VAL A 107 -18.94 -0.32 -11.06
C VAL A 107 -19.99 0.48 -11.84
N GLN A 108 -20.49 1.54 -11.22
CA GLN A 108 -21.57 2.37 -11.76
C GLN A 108 -21.12 3.17 -12.99
N PRO A 109 -22.04 3.54 -13.90
CA PRO A 109 -21.72 4.37 -15.07
C PRO A 109 -21.05 5.68 -14.65
N ARG A 110 -20.03 6.10 -15.39
CA ARG A 110 -19.28 7.37 -15.23
C ARG A 110 -18.68 7.58 -13.84
N ILE A 111 -18.50 6.50 -13.08
CA ILE A 111 -17.94 6.53 -11.73
C ILE A 111 -16.62 5.76 -11.74
N THR A 112 -15.63 6.33 -11.06
CA THR A 112 -14.39 5.65 -10.71
C THR A 112 -14.56 4.96 -9.36
N THR A 113 -14.36 3.65 -9.34
CA THR A 113 -14.36 2.86 -8.11
C THR A 113 -12.95 2.40 -7.79
N THR A 114 -12.55 2.45 -6.52
CA THR A 114 -11.22 1.96 -6.10
C THR A 114 -11.33 0.54 -5.56
N VAL A 115 -10.44 -0.34 -6.03
CA VAL A 115 -10.26 -1.70 -5.52
C VAL A 115 -8.86 -1.81 -4.95
N CYS A 116 -8.78 -2.22 -3.69
CA CYS A 116 -7.50 -2.37 -3.01
C CYS A 116 -6.97 -3.80 -3.19
N ILE A 117 -5.68 -3.92 -3.46
CA ILE A 117 -4.95 -5.18 -3.52
C ILE A 117 -3.86 -5.13 -2.46
N ASN A 118 -3.95 -6.04 -1.51
CA ASN A 118 -2.86 -6.25 -0.58
C ASN A 118 -1.76 -7.04 -1.27
N THR A 119 -0.56 -6.53 -1.17
CA THR A 119 0.66 -7.15 -1.64
C THR A 119 1.53 -7.46 -0.43
N LYS A 120 2.14 -8.63 -0.41
CA LYS A 120 2.99 -9.09 0.67
C LYS A 120 4.25 -9.72 0.09
N LEU A 121 5.40 -9.21 0.50
CA LEU A 121 6.71 -9.78 0.20
C LEU A 121 7.22 -10.48 1.46
N PHE A 122 7.62 -11.75 1.36
CA PHE A 122 8.08 -12.56 2.51
C PHE A 122 9.02 -13.68 2.06
N TRP A 123 9.71 -14.30 3.02
CA TRP A 123 10.55 -15.46 2.77
C TRP A 123 9.80 -16.76 3.09
N GLN A 124 9.87 -17.74 2.19
CA GLN A 124 9.39 -19.10 2.40
C GLN A 124 10.40 -20.08 1.82
N ASN A 125 10.88 -21.02 2.64
CA ASN A 125 11.91 -22.00 2.22
C ASN A 125 13.15 -21.35 1.58
N ASN A 126 13.61 -20.22 2.14
CA ASN A 126 14.70 -19.39 1.58
C ASN A 126 14.44 -18.82 0.17
N LEU A 127 13.19 -18.84 -0.29
CA LEU A 127 12.77 -18.16 -1.51
C LEU A 127 12.03 -16.88 -1.12
N LEU A 128 12.39 -15.78 -1.78
CA LEU A 128 11.65 -14.53 -1.67
C LEU A 128 10.38 -14.65 -2.52
N THR A 129 9.24 -14.50 -1.87
CA THR A 129 7.92 -14.69 -2.46
C THR A 129 7.11 -13.39 -2.40
N LEU A 130 6.52 -13.03 -3.54
CA LEU A 130 5.55 -11.94 -3.64
C LEU A 130 4.15 -12.53 -3.79
N GLU A 131 3.28 -12.16 -2.87
CA GLU A 131 1.89 -12.56 -2.80
C GLU A 131 1.00 -11.35 -3.07
N PHE A 132 0.01 -11.53 -3.95
CA PHE A 132 -1.08 -10.58 -4.15
C PHE A 132 -2.38 -11.17 -3.63
N HIS A 133 -3.21 -10.33 -3.02
CA HIS A 133 -4.52 -10.67 -2.53
C HIS A 133 -5.45 -9.49 -2.70
N ALA A 134 -6.49 -9.61 -3.52
CA ALA A 134 -7.50 -8.58 -3.66
C ALA A 134 -8.30 -8.46 -2.36
N CYS A 135 -8.44 -7.26 -1.80
CA CYS A 135 -9.24 -7.06 -0.59
C CYS A 135 -10.69 -7.50 -0.84
N ASP A 136 -11.13 -8.54 -0.14
CA ASP A 136 -12.52 -8.94 -0.17
C ASP A 136 -13.37 -7.93 0.61
N PHE A 137 -14.47 -7.51 0.00
CA PHE A 137 -15.46 -6.62 0.62
C PHE A 137 -16.26 -7.32 1.75
N ASN A 138 -16.10 -8.64 1.92
CA ASN A 138 -16.81 -9.45 2.90
C ASN A 138 -15.84 -10.42 3.61
N LEU A 139 -15.91 -10.47 4.95
CA LEU A 139 -14.99 -11.21 5.84
C LEU A 139 -14.99 -12.76 5.67
N LEU A 140 -15.90 -13.34 4.87
CA LEU A 140 -16.21 -14.78 4.88
C LEU A 140 -15.89 -15.52 3.57
N ILE A 141 -15.19 -14.91 2.62
CA ILE A 141 -15.03 -15.50 1.27
C ILE A 141 -13.58 -15.89 0.96
N SER A 142 -13.46 -16.89 0.09
CA SER A 142 -12.24 -17.54 -0.37
C SER A 142 -11.23 -16.51 -0.90
N ARG A 143 -10.15 -16.34 -0.16
CA ARG A 143 -9.01 -15.51 -0.52
C ARG A 143 -8.32 -16.10 -1.75
N HIS A 144 -8.22 -15.32 -2.82
CA HIS A 144 -7.47 -15.70 -4.02
C HIS A 144 -6.08 -15.11 -3.91
N TYR A 145 -5.07 -15.96 -4.03
CA TYR A 145 -3.67 -15.59 -3.91
C TYR A 145 -2.96 -15.84 -5.23
N TRP A 146 -2.04 -14.93 -5.56
CA TRP A 146 -1.09 -15.12 -6.66
C TRP A 146 0.32 -15.07 -6.10
N PHE A 147 1.11 -16.11 -6.35
CA PHE A 147 2.47 -16.23 -5.83
C PHE A 147 3.50 -16.17 -6.96
N PHE A 148 4.57 -15.41 -6.71
CA PHE A 148 5.78 -15.37 -7.52
C PHE A 148 6.95 -15.69 -6.60
N ASP A 149 7.68 -16.77 -6.86
CA ASP A 149 8.85 -17.17 -6.09
C ASP A 149 10.16 -16.77 -6.80
N LYS A 150 11.29 -17.07 -6.14
CA LYS A 150 12.65 -16.86 -6.67
C LYS A 150 12.92 -15.41 -7.08
N LEU A 151 12.29 -14.47 -6.38
CA LEU A 151 12.56 -13.05 -6.58
C LEU A 151 13.93 -12.70 -6.04
N HIS A 152 14.61 -11.79 -6.74
CA HIS A 152 15.88 -11.22 -6.32
C HIS A 152 15.74 -9.70 -6.14
N PRO A 153 16.60 -9.05 -5.34
CA PRO A 153 16.70 -7.59 -5.35
C PRO A 153 16.89 -7.07 -6.77
N GLY A 154 16.13 -6.06 -7.16
CA GLY A 154 16.19 -5.54 -8.53
C GLY A 154 14.92 -4.82 -8.99
N LYS A 155 14.92 -4.50 -10.29
CA LYS A 155 13.84 -3.80 -10.98
C LYS A 155 12.96 -4.79 -11.72
N TYR A 156 11.66 -4.65 -11.51
CA TYR A 156 10.59 -5.40 -12.16
C TYR A 156 9.58 -4.41 -12.72
N GLN A 157 8.69 -4.93 -13.56
CA GLN A 157 7.46 -4.27 -13.92
C GLN A 157 6.29 -5.12 -13.48
N ILE A 158 5.20 -4.46 -13.13
CA ILE A 158 3.94 -5.11 -12.79
C ILE A 158 2.83 -4.54 -13.64
N ARG A 159 1.91 -5.42 -14.05
CA ARG A 159 0.57 -5.04 -14.52
C ARG A 159 -0.45 -6.04 -14.00
N PHE A 160 -1.71 -5.68 -14.06
CA PHE A 160 -2.80 -6.60 -13.81
C PHE A 160 -3.55 -6.90 -15.11
N ASN A 161 -4.08 -8.10 -15.19
CA ASN A 161 -4.86 -8.54 -16.33
C ASN A 161 -6.21 -9.00 -15.87
N TYR A 162 -7.25 -8.35 -16.35
CA TYR A 162 -8.61 -8.73 -16.04
C TYR A 162 -9.13 -9.70 -17.10
N LEU A 163 -9.38 -10.94 -16.68
CA LEU A 163 -10.04 -11.94 -17.51
C LEU A 163 -11.54 -11.65 -17.51
N ASN A 164 -12.01 -10.93 -18.52
CA ASN A 164 -13.45 -10.73 -18.66
C ASN A 164 -14.12 -12.05 -19.09
N SER A 165 -14.98 -12.60 -18.24
CA SER A 165 -15.72 -13.83 -18.56
C SER A 165 -17.11 -13.58 -19.15
N TYR A 166 -17.46 -12.32 -19.49
CA TYR A 166 -18.72 -12.06 -20.18
C TYR A 166 -18.68 -12.75 -21.54
N LYS A 167 -19.36 -13.91 -21.61
CA LYS A 167 -19.43 -14.88 -22.72
C LYS A 167 -19.86 -14.30 -24.09
N LYS A 168 -20.09 -13.00 -24.20
CA LYS A 168 -20.63 -12.34 -25.40
C LYS A 168 -19.61 -11.53 -26.22
N ILE A 169 -18.39 -11.31 -25.72
CA ILE A 169 -17.33 -10.72 -26.54
C ILE A 169 -16.41 -11.87 -26.98
N VAL A 170 -16.99 -12.73 -27.80
CA VAL A 170 -16.22 -13.69 -28.59
C VAL A 170 -16.10 -13.01 -29.94
N TYR A 171 -14.89 -12.56 -30.30
CA TYR A 171 -14.62 -12.25 -31.69
C TYR A 171 -14.93 -13.50 -32.52
N SER A 172 -15.20 -13.34 -33.81
CA SER A 172 -15.57 -14.45 -34.70
C SER A 172 -14.56 -15.62 -34.67
N ASP A 173 -13.35 -15.41 -34.16
CA ASP A 173 -12.27 -16.38 -34.01
C ASP A 173 -12.21 -17.13 -32.65
N GLY A 174 -13.05 -16.78 -31.67
CA GLY A 174 -13.00 -17.42 -30.34
C GLY A 174 -12.09 -16.73 -29.30
N THR A 175 -11.36 -15.68 -29.66
CA THR A 175 -10.32 -15.11 -28.79
C THR A 175 -10.92 -14.33 -27.62
N LYS A 176 -10.55 -14.70 -26.38
CA LYS A 176 -10.93 -13.99 -25.16
C LYS A 176 -10.14 -12.68 -25.05
N VAL A 177 -10.86 -11.57 -24.88
CA VAL A 177 -10.23 -10.25 -24.68
C VAL A 177 -9.68 -10.12 -23.27
N LYS A 178 -8.38 -9.91 -23.17
CA LYS A 178 -7.66 -9.64 -21.91
C LYS A 178 -7.47 -8.13 -21.78
N ILE A 179 -8.04 -7.53 -20.73
CA ILE A 179 -7.84 -6.12 -20.43
C ILE A 179 -6.64 -6.02 -19.50
N ALA A 180 -5.59 -5.34 -19.95
CA ALA A 180 -4.34 -5.20 -19.20
C ALA A 180 -4.16 -3.77 -18.71
N THR A 181 -3.63 -3.61 -17.50
CA THR A 181 -3.21 -2.29 -17.00
C THR A 181 -1.94 -1.83 -17.70
N LYS A 182 -1.64 -0.53 -17.57
CA LYS A 182 -0.31 -0.01 -17.92
C LYS A 182 0.74 -0.70 -17.05
N LEU A 183 1.92 -0.93 -17.62
CA LEU A 183 3.08 -1.43 -16.89
C LEU A 183 3.58 -0.37 -15.92
N LYS A 184 3.97 -0.82 -14.73
CA LYS A 184 4.43 0.04 -13.65
C LYS A 184 5.69 -0.52 -13.04
N ASN A 185 6.59 0.33 -12.56
CA ASN A 185 7.86 -0.13 -12.03
C ASN A 185 7.67 -0.65 -10.61
N LEU A 186 8.27 -1.81 -10.32
CA LEU A 186 8.31 -2.46 -9.02
C LEU A 186 9.77 -2.70 -8.66
N TYR A 187 10.26 -2.06 -7.60
CA TYR A 187 11.63 -2.23 -7.12
C TYR A 187 11.63 -3.07 -5.85
N LEU A 188 12.37 -4.16 -5.85
CA LEU A 188 12.66 -4.94 -4.66
C LEU A 188 14.03 -4.50 -4.14
N VAL A 189 14.04 -3.85 -2.98
CA VAL A 189 15.23 -3.17 -2.48
C VAL A 189 15.70 -3.85 -1.19
N GLN A 190 16.98 -4.21 -1.12
CA GLN A 190 17.55 -4.73 0.11
C GLN A 190 17.74 -3.58 1.11
N PRO A 191 17.26 -3.69 2.36
CA PRO A 191 17.61 -2.73 3.41
C PRO A 191 19.13 -2.65 3.60
N LEU A 192 19.64 -1.47 3.97
CA LEU A 192 21.07 -1.28 4.21
C LEU A 192 21.49 -2.10 5.45
N LEU A 193 22.49 -2.98 5.30
CA LEU A 193 22.91 -3.90 6.37
C LEU A 193 23.36 -3.20 7.65
N ALA A 194 23.97 -2.01 7.54
CA ALA A 194 24.44 -1.24 8.70
C ALA A 194 23.29 -0.51 9.43
N GLU A 195 22.18 -0.25 8.75
CA GLU A 195 21.09 0.58 9.24
C GLU A 195 19.74 -0.04 8.79
N PRO A 196 19.23 -1.05 9.51
CA PRO A 196 18.09 -1.85 9.06
C PRO A 196 16.77 -1.07 8.96
N ASN A 197 16.73 0.16 9.49
CA ASN A 197 15.56 1.04 9.47
C ASN A 197 15.45 1.88 8.20
N ILE A 198 16.30 1.59 7.20
CA ILE A 198 16.58 2.51 6.10
C ILE A 198 16.41 1.83 4.76
N VAL A 199 15.73 2.54 3.87
CA VAL A 199 15.57 2.16 2.46
C VAL A 199 16.08 3.32 1.60
N GLU A 200 16.89 3.00 0.59
CA GLU A 200 17.40 3.98 -0.36
C GLU A 200 16.94 3.64 -1.78
N VAL A 201 16.42 4.64 -2.48
CA VAL A 201 15.88 4.49 -3.83
C VAL A 201 16.34 5.67 -4.66
N ASP A 202 17.09 5.39 -5.73
CA ASP A 202 17.60 6.40 -6.66
C ASP A 202 18.31 7.57 -5.94
N GLY A 203 19.11 7.25 -4.92
CA GLY A 203 19.86 8.22 -4.12
C GLY A 203 19.03 9.00 -3.09
N ILE A 204 17.77 8.63 -2.85
CA ILE A 204 16.97 9.18 -1.75
C ILE A 204 16.78 8.12 -0.68
N ARG A 205 17.24 8.45 0.54
CA ARG A 205 17.19 7.60 1.72
C ARG A 205 15.96 7.96 2.56
N LEU A 206 15.17 6.97 2.96
CA LEU A 206 14.00 7.13 3.83
C LEU A 206 14.16 6.29 5.09
N GLU A 207 13.82 6.87 6.23
CA GLU A 207 13.96 6.24 7.55
C GLU A 207 12.75 6.54 8.44
N THR A 208 12.23 5.53 9.15
CA THR A 208 11.28 5.75 10.24
C THR A 208 12.05 6.15 11.50
N ILE A 209 11.74 7.33 12.05
CA ILE A 209 12.39 7.89 13.23
C ILE A 209 11.48 7.74 14.45
N ILE A 210 11.94 6.99 15.45
CA ILE A 210 11.26 6.84 16.74
C ILE A 210 12.30 7.01 17.85
N PRO A 211 12.44 8.21 18.44
CA PRO A 211 13.44 8.48 19.47
C PRO A 211 13.21 7.66 20.76
N GLU A 212 11.94 7.42 21.11
CA GLU A 212 11.53 6.74 22.33
C GLU A 212 10.91 5.39 21.98
N LYS A 213 11.66 4.30 22.20
CA LYS A 213 11.19 2.93 21.90
C LYS A 213 10.23 2.39 22.95
N ILE A 214 10.26 2.91 24.17
CA ILE A 214 9.32 2.56 25.24
C ILE A 214 8.39 3.74 25.41
N ILE A 215 7.11 3.54 25.13
CA ILE A 215 6.09 4.58 25.18
C ILE A 215 5.11 4.24 26.31
N THR A 216 5.02 5.14 27.28
CA THR A 216 4.13 4.99 28.43
C THR A 216 2.68 5.25 28.04
N ILE A 217 1.82 4.27 28.28
CA ILE A 217 0.38 4.39 28.09
C ILE A 217 -0.16 5.38 29.13
N PRO A 218 -1.00 6.36 28.75
CA PRO A 218 -1.57 7.29 29.72
C PRO A 218 -2.44 6.52 30.74
N LYS A 219 -2.61 7.06 31.95
CA LYS A 219 -3.56 6.49 32.94
C LYS A 219 -4.94 6.34 32.30
N GLN A 220 -5.69 5.30 32.69
CA GLN A 220 -7.01 4.98 32.12
C GLN A 220 -8.09 5.96 32.58
N GLU A 221 -7.93 7.22 32.19
CA GLU A 221 -8.81 8.33 32.52
C GLU A 221 -9.33 8.97 31.23
N ARG A 222 -10.56 9.47 31.26
CA ARG A 222 -11.21 10.00 30.07
C ARG A 222 -10.45 11.22 29.56
N GLY A 223 -9.89 11.11 28.36
CA GLY A 223 -9.15 12.19 27.71
C GLY A 223 -7.68 12.27 28.12
N ALA A 224 -7.20 11.38 29.00
CA ALA A 224 -5.77 11.26 29.27
C ALA A 224 -5.03 10.85 27.99
N GLU A 225 -3.92 11.52 27.73
CA GLU A 225 -3.11 11.35 26.53
C GLU A 225 -1.62 11.34 26.83
N THR A 226 -0.89 10.54 26.07
CA THR A 226 0.58 10.58 26.01
C THR A 226 0.99 10.95 24.60
N LEU A 227 1.82 11.99 24.45
CA LEU A 227 2.41 12.36 23.16
C LEU A 227 3.40 11.28 22.72
N VAL A 228 3.37 10.94 21.44
CA VAL A 228 4.29 9.96 20.84
C VAL A 228 5.11 10.65 19.78
N LYS A 229 6.43 10.57 19.88
CA LYS A 229 7.34 11.07 18.84
C LYS A 229 7.62 9.96 17.83
N LEU A 230 6.89 9.99 16.73
CA LEU A 230 7.08 9.12 15.57
C LEU A 230 7.14 9.98 14.32
N GLY A 231 8.11 9.71 13.44
CA GLY A 231 8.34 10.53 12.26
C GLY A 231 9.04 9.78 11.14
N MET A 232 9.31 10.52 10.06
CA MET A 232 10.11 10.06 8.93
C MET A 232 11.22 11.06 8.65
N SER A 233 12.42 10.57 8.35
CA SER A 233 13.48 11.37 7.75
C SER A 233 13.68 10.97 6.29
N ILE A 234 13.91 11.96 5.43
CA ILE A 234 14.24 11.79 4.02
C ILE A 234 15.55 12.52 3.75
N THR A 235 16.58 11.80 3.33
CA THR A 235 17.89 12.36 2.98
C THR A 235 18.08 12.33 1.48
N ASN A 236 18.51 13.46 0.91
CA ASN A 236 18.82 13.58 -0.50
C ASN A 236 20.31 13.32 -0.76
N ASN A 237 20.69 12.11 -1.16
CA ASN A 237 22.08 11.78 -1.52
C ASN A 237 22.40 12.08 -2.99
N THR A 238 21.47 12.68 -3.75
CA THR A 238 21.70 13.03 -5.16
C THR A 238 22.40 14.38 -5.29
N GLN A 239 22.81 14.74 -6.51
CA GLN A 239 23.37 16.07 -6.83
C GLN A 239 22.30 17.11 -7.15
N THR A 240 21.01 16.71 -7.20
CA THR A 240 19.90 17.59 -7.57
C THR A 240 19.08 17.92 -6.34
N PRO A 241 18.76 19.20 -6.06
CA PRO A 241 17.89 19.56 -4.95
C PRO A 241 16.45 19.08 -5.20
N PHE A 242 15.78 18.59 -4.16
CA PHE A 242 14.40 18.13 -4.25
C PHE A 242 13.48 18.82 -3.25
N ARG A 243 12.20 18.90 -3.61
CA ARG A 243 11.11 19.24 -2.69
C ARG A 243 10.30 17.99 -2.40
N PHE A 244 10.07 17.70 -1.12
CA PHE A 244 9.31 16.54 -0.70
C PHE A 244 7.90 16.95 -0.26
N ASP A 245 6.88 16.27 -0.77
CA ASP A 245 5.49 16.47 -0.36
C ASP A 245 5.20 15.75 0.97
N PHE A 246 4.84 16.50 2.00
CA PHE A 246 4.39 16.00 3.29
C PHE A 246 2.89 16.23 3.55
N PHE A 247 2.15 16.77 2.57
CA PHE A 247 0.72 16.99 2.68
C PHE A 247 -0.05 15.69 2.37
N ALA A 248 -0.55 15.02 3.41
CA ALA A 248 -1.30 13.75 3.31
C ALA A 248 -0.50 12.57 2.70
N THR A 249 0.83 12.64 2.71
CA THR A 249 1.69 11.63 2.08
C THR A 249 2.22 10.57 3.04
N LEU A 250 2.34 10.89 4.33
CA LEU A 250 2.82 9.94 5.34
C LEU A 250 1.68 9.05 5.82
N ILE A 251 1.76 7.78 5.46
CA ILE A 251 0.78 6.77 5.84
C ILE A 251 1.42 5.85 6.88
N PRO A 252 1.02 5.91 8.16
CA PRO A 252 1.53 5.01 9.19
C PRO A 252 1.00 3.59 8.97
N GLN A 253 1.82 2.62 9.34
CA GLN A 253 1.43 1.22 9.44
C GLN A 253 1.97 0.63 10.73
N ILE A 254 1.12 -0.13 11.42
CA ILE A 254 1.43 -0.74 12.71
C ILE A 254 1.08 -2.21 12.64
N VAL A 255 2.01 -3.04 13.10
CA VAL A 255 1.83 -4.48 13.25
C VAL A 255 1.88 -4.80 14.74
N GLY A 256 0.86 -5.52 15.22
CA GLY A 256 0.76 -5.95 16.61
C GLY A 256 1.73 -7.08 16.97
N ALA A 257 1.75 -7.44 18.25
CA ALA A 257 2.53 -8.58 18.76
C ALA A 257 2.09 -9.92 18.13
N ASP A 258 0.85 -10.00 17.65
CA ASP A 258 0.30 -11.14 16.90
C ASP A 258 0.82 -11.23 15.45
N GLY A 259 1.64 -10.27 15.01
CA GLY A 259 2.13 -10.18 13.65
C GLY A 259 1.10 -9.69 12.64
N LEU A 260 -0.11 -9.29 13.09
CA LEU A 260 -1.16 -8.77 12.23
C LEU A 260 -1.09 -7.25 12.13
N ALA A 261 -1.34 -6.73 10.93
CA ALA A 261 -1.47 -5.29 10.74
C ALA A 261 -2.72 -4.78 11.47
N LEU A 262 -2.56 -3.75 12.30
CA LEU A 262 -3.69 -3.11 12.97
C LEU A 262 -4.58 -2.42 11.94
N GLN A 263 -5.89 -2.48 12.16
CA GLN A 263 -6.85 -1.77 11.32
C GLN A 263 -6.61 -0.26 11.44
N ARG A 264 -6.25 0.34 10.31
CA ARG A 264 -6.05 1.78 10.16
C ARG A 264 -7.33 2.40 9.62
N ASN A 265 -7.84 3.40 10.33
CA ASN A 265 -8.90 4.27 9.84
C ASN A 265 -8.32 5.63 9.50
N TYR A 266 -8.91 6.29 8.51
CA TYR A 266 -8.55 7.64 8.11
C TYR A 266 -9.79 8.51 8.14
N SER A 267 -9.67 9.69 8.72
CA SER A 267 -10.73 10.68 8.77
C SER A 267 -10.15 12.03 8.41
N THR A 268 -10.81 12.76 7.53
CA THR A 268 -10.44 14.11 7.15
C THR A 268 -11.70 14.91 6.85
N THR A 269 -11.61 16.22 7.03
CA THR A 269 -12.64 17.16 6.59
C THR A 269 -12.25 17.82 5.26
N PHE A 270 -11.05 17.56 4.73
CA PHE A 270 -10.48 18.20 3.53
C PHE A 270 -10.52 19.74 3.56
N LEU A 271 -10.57 20.35 4.75
CA LEU A 271 -10.68 21.80 4.90
C LEU A 271 -9.33 22.53 4.84
N GLN A 272 -8.22 21.80 4.96
CA GLN A 272 -6.90 22.39 4.94
C GLN A 272 -6.31 22.25 3.53
N SER A 273 -5.97 23.37 2.89
CA SER A 273 -5.19 23.37 1.65
C SER A 273 -3.70 23.12 1.95
N PRO A 274 -2.94 22.57 0.99
CA PRO A 274 -1.48 22.46 1.12
C PRO A 274 -0.84 23.83 1.29
N ARG A 275 0.21 23.91 2.10
CA ARG A 275 1.01 25.12 2.39
C ARG A 275 2.46 24.90 1.98
N GLU A 276 3.21 25.96 1.72
CA GLU A 276 4.64 25.85 1.33
C GLU A 276 5.47 25.05 2.34
N CYS A 277 5.16 25.13 3.64
CA CYS A 277 5.84 24.35 4.68
C CYS A 277 5.61 22.84 4.58
N ASP A 278 4.57 22.41 3.87
CA ASP A 278 4.31 20.99 3.59
C ASP A 278 5.21 20.46 2.46
N PHE A 279 6.00 21.33 1.81
CA PHE A 279 6.90 21.00 0.70
C PHE A 279 8.36 21.40 0.96
N PRO A 280 8.99 20.96 2.06
CA PRO A 280 10.37 21.34 2.38
C PRO A 280 11.33 20.94 1.26
N SER A 281 12.30 21.82 1.01
CA SER A 281 13.39 21.59 0.09
C SER A 281 14.56 20.91 0.82
N SER A 282 15.29 20.06 0.10
CA SER A 282 16.47 19.36 0.57
C SER A 282 17.56 19.44 -0.50
N MET A 283 18.67 20.07 -0.16
CA MET A 283 19.86 20.13 -1.01
C MET A 283 20.60 18.78 -1.00
N PRO A 284 21.53 18.55 -1.94
CA PRO A 284 22.47 17.43 -1.88
C PRO A 284 23.12 17.26 -0.51
N GLY A 285 23.00 16.06 0.07
CA GLY A 285 23.48 15.69 1.40
C GLY A 285 22.58 16.11 2.57
N GLU A 286 21.54 16.92 2.36
CA GLU A 286 20.65 17.36 3.43
C GLU A 286 19.55 16.35 3.73
N SER A 287 19.02 16.41 4.95
CA SER A 287 17.86 15.62 5.38
C SER A 287 16.71 16.52 5.81
N VAL A 288 15.49 16.14 5.45
CA VAL A 288 14.27 16.72 6.00
C VAL A 288 13.60 15.70 6.91
N THR A 289 13.18 16.14 8.09
CA THR A 289 12.54 15.25 9.07
C THR A 289 11.19 15.82 9.46
N LEU A 290 10.15 14.99 9.40
CA LEU A 290 8.80 15.34 9.82
C LEU A 290 8.34 14.44 10.96
N PHE A 291 7.87 15.08 12.03
CA PHE A 291 7.17 14.42 13.13
C PHE A 291 5.69 14.84 13.10
N PRO A 292 4.79 14.07 12.46
CA PRO A 292 3.37 14.34 12.60
C PRO A 292 2.99 14.29 14.08
N TYR A 293 2.05 15.14 14.48
CA TYR A 293 1.54 15.11 15.84
C TYR A 293 0.84 13.76 16.08
N ALA A 294 1.38 12.99 17.02
CA ALA A 294 0.87 11.69 17.37
C ALA A 294 0.65 11.57 18.88
N LYS A 295 -0.42 10.87 19.26
CA LYS A 295 -0.75 10.62 20.67
C LYS A 295 -1.50 9.32 20.89
N LEU A 296 -1.19 8.68 22.01
CA LEU A 296 -2.02 7.65 22.62
C LEU A 296 -3.14 8.33 23.41
N ILE A 297 -4.37 7.84 23.27
CA ILE A 297 -5.54 8.41 23.95
C ILE A 297 -6.54 7.31 24.32
N TRP A 298 -7.14 7.42 25.51
CA TRP A 298 -8.26 6.57 25.89
C TRP A 298 -9.57 7.06 25.26
N LEU A 299 -10.13 6.23 24.40
CA LEU A 299 -11.43 6.43 23.77
C LEU A 299 -12.56 5.97 24.70
N LYS A 300 -13.80 6.27 24.30
CA LYS A 300 -14.99 5.76 24.99
C LYS A 300 -14.93 4.23 25.12
N ARG A 301 -15.40 3.73 26.27
CA ARG A 301 -15.43 2.31 26.66
C ARG A 301 -14.04 1.71 26.94
N GLY A 302 -13.09 2.52 27.45
CA GLY A 302 -11.79 2.03 27.91
C GLY A 302 -10.95 1.42 26.79
N ARG A 303 -11.03 1.96 25.57
CA ARG A 303 -10.23 1.47 24.43
C ARG A 303 -9.09 2.43 24.16
N LEU A 304 -7.85 1.94 24.22
CA LEU A 304 -6.70 2.75 23.85
C LEU A 304 -6.62 2.86 22.32
N GLY A 305 -6.36 4.06 21.83
CA GLY A 305 -6.12 4.31 20.43
C GLY A 305 -4.88 5.17 20.20
N LEU A 306 -4.29 5.04 19.01
CA LEU A 306 -3.24 5.92 18.53
C LEU A 306 -3.81 6.81 17.44
N LYS A 307 -3.65 8.12 17.60
CA LYS A 307 -4.05 9.13 16.61
C LYS A 307 -2.80 9.81 16.06
N ILE A 308 -2.69 9.93 14.74
CA ILE A 308 -1.55 10.56 14.05
C ILE A 308 -2.09 11.55 13.02
N THR A 309 -1.68 12.82 13.06
CA THR A 309 -2.12 13.82 12.06
C THR A 309 -1.57 13.51 10.67
N ALA A 310 -2.37 13.70 9.62
CA ALA A 310 -1.99 13.42 8.23
C ALA A 310 -1.47 14.65 7.47
N GLY A 311 -1.57 15.86 8.04
CA GLY A 311 -1.10 17.12 7.42
C GLY A 311 -2.19 17.88 6.65
N ASP A 312 -3.24 17.20 6.19
CA ASP A 312 -4.39 17.75 5.45
C ASP A 312 -5.59 18.13 6.33
N GLY A 313 -5.34 18.37 7.61
CA GLY A 313 -6.39 18.51 8.63
C GLY A 313 -7.03 17.18 9.05
N GLY A 314 -6.68 16.08 8.38
CA GLY A 314 -7.08 14.73 8.73
C GLY A 314 -6.16 14.05 9.73
N TYR A 315 -6.55 12.83 10.10
CA TYR A 315 -5.77 11.97 10.98
C TYR A 315 -5.98 10.50 10.68
N TRP A 316 -4.93 9.74 10.93
CA TRP A 316 -4.94 8.29 11.05
C TRP A 316 -5.36 7.91 12.46
N HIS A 317 -6.12 6.83 12.57
CA HIS A 317 -6.60 6.32 13.84
C HIS A 317 -6.53 4.81 13.90
N PHE A 318 -5.88 4.29 14.94
CA PHE A 318 -5.78 2.88 15.27
C PHE A 318 -6.50 2.64 16.59
N CYS A 319 -7.36 1.62 16.64
CA CYS A 319 -8.16 1.27 17.81
C CYS A 319 -7.67 -0.02 18.46
N ASN A 320 -8.08 -0.24 19.72
CA ASN A 320 -7.88 -1.49 20.46
C ASN A 320 -6.39 -1.83 20.64
N ILE A 321 -5.56 -0.81 20.82
CA ILE A 321 -4.15 -1.00 21.15
C ILE A 321 -4.07 -1.52 22.59
N GLN A 322 -3.13 -2.42 22.86
CA GLN A 322 -2.88 -3.00 24.17
C GLN A 322 -1.42 -2.76 24.56
N PRO A 323 -1.03 -2.94 25.83
CA PRO A 323 0.38 -3.04 26.20
C PRO A 323 1.06 -4.18 25.42
N GLY A 324 2.31 -3.97 25.00
CA GLY A 324 3.08 -4.97 24.26
C GLY A 324 4.03 -4.40 23.21
N VAL A 325 4.66 -5.30 22.46
CA VAL A 325 5.62 -4.95 21.39
C VAL A 325 4.87 -4.77 20.07
N TYR A 326 5.16 -3.66 19.40
CA TYR A 326 4.62 -3.30 18.10
C TYR A 326 5.74 -3.00 17.13
N ARG A 327 5.46 -3.21 15.84
CA ARG A 327 6.34 -2.76 14.76
C ARG A 327 5.65 -1.63 14.02
N VAL A 328 6.32 -0.48 13.91
CA VAL A 328 5.82 0.73 13.27
C VAL A 328 6.68 1.08 12.08
N ARG A 329 6.03 1.55 11.01
CA ARG A 329 6.72 2.20 9.89
C ARG A 329 5.85 3.28 9.29
N PHE A 330 6.46 4.09 8.43
CA PHE A 330 5.73 4.95 7.52
C PHE A 330 5.90 4.52 6.07
N ILE A 331 4.85 4.77 5.30
CA ILE A 331 4.85 4.70 3.84
C ILE A 331 4.79 6.13 3.31
N TYR A 332 5.80 6.52 2.55
CA TYR A 332 5.81 7.77 1.80
C TYR A 332 5.04 7.55 0.50
N SER A 333 3.84 8.14 0.41
CA SER A 333 2.94 8.00 -0.75
C SER A 333 2.65 9.37 -1.34
N LYS A 334 3.41 9.79 -2.35
CA LYS A 334 3.21 11.08 -3.02
C LYS A 334 1.92 11.05 -3.84
N ARG A 335 0.99 11.96 -3.53
CA ARG A 335 -0.30 12.09 -4.22
C ARG A 335 -0.38 13.35 -5.09
N ASN A 336 0.35 14.40 -4.72
CA ASN A 336 0.34 15.64 -5.48
C ASN A 336 1.49 15.68 -6.50
N GLU A 337 1.20 16.19 -7.69
CA GLU A 337 2.20 16.41 -8.74
C GLU A 337 2.87 17.79 -8.61
N TRP A 338 2.27 18.69 -7.83
CA TRP A 338 2.66 20.09 -7.72
C TRP A 338 2.65 20.57 -6.27
N ALA A 339 3.52 21.53 -5.98
CA ALA A 339 3.48 22.34 -4.76
C ALA A 339 2.83 23.71 -5.06
N PRO A 340 1.98 24.25 -4.16
CA PRO A 340 1.57 25.63 -4.25
C PRO A 340 2.79 26.53 -4.07
N THR A 341 2.92 27.58 -4.87
CA THR A 341 3.94 28.62 -4.65
C THR A 341 3.29 29.81 -3.96
N ASN A 342 3.95 30.42 -2.97
CA ASN A 342 3.44 31.61 -2.26
C ASN A 342 3.28 32.86 -3.16
N GLN A 343 3.63 32.79 -4.44
CA GLN A 343 3.40 33.87 -5.39
C GLN A 343 1.98 33.79 -5.96
N ILE A 344 1.31 34.94 -6.07
CA ILE A 344 -0.01 35.14 -6.73
C ILE A 344 -0.01 34.63 -8.20
N SER A 345 1.16 34.31 -8.73
CA SER A 345 1.39 33.59 -9.97
C SER A 345 0.75 32.20 -9.96
N THR A 346 -0.02 31.89 -11.00
CA THR A 346 -0.57 30.55 -11.31
C THR A 346 0.49 29.49 -11.63
N SER A 347 1.80 29.81 -11.50
CA SER A 347 2.90 28.90 -11.78
C SER A 347 3.00 27.78 -10.74
N LYS A 348 2.56 26.57 -11.11
CA LYS A 348 2.80 25.35 -10.32
C LYS A 348 4.23 24.88 -10.54
N LYS A 349 5.01 24.68 -9.46
CA LYS A 349 6.30 24.01 -9.56
C LYS A 349 6.09 22.50 -9.46
N SER A 350 6.58 21.76 -10.46
CA SER A 350 6.55 20.30 -10.42
C SER A 350 7.41 19.78 -9.28
N LEU A 351 6.93 18.75 -8.60
CA LEU A 351 7.73 18.03 -7.62
C LEU A 351 8.58 17.00 -8.37
N GLU A 352 9.84 17.34 -8.63
CA GLU A 352 10.71 16.64 -9.59
C GLU A 352 11.19 15.27 -9.13
N TRP A 353 11.26 14.99 -7.82
CA TRP A 353 11.54 13.62 -7.39
C TRP A 353 10.31 12.74 -7.63
N ILE A 354 10.41 11.95 -8.70
CA ILE A 354 9.59 10.84 -9.15
C ILE A 354 8.11 10.97 -8.75
N CYS A 355 7.28 11.41 -9.70
CA CYS A 355 5.83 11.50 -9.53
C CYS A 355 5.24 10.15 -9.07
N LYS A 356 4.36 10.20 -8.06
CA LYS A 356 3.50 9.07 -7.66
C LYS A 356 4.25 7.84 -7.15
N ASN A 357 5.21 8.02 -6.24
CA ASN A 357 5.88 6.91 -5.56
C ASN A 357 5.13 6.43 -4.33
N THR A 358 5.23 5.12 -4.07
CA THR A 358 4.92 4.52 -2.76
C THR A 358 6.16 3.81 -2.24
N VAL A 359 6.78 4.37 -1.19
CA VAL A 359 8.00 3.84 -0.58
C VAL A 359 7.76 3.58 0.91
N PRO A 360 7.56 2.33 1.33
CA PRO A 360 7.51 1.96 2.73
C PRO A 360 8.93 1.91 3.29
N THR A 361 9.13 2.55 4.43
CA THR A 361 10.33 2.37 5.25
C THR A 361 10.30 0.99 5.92
N PRO A 362 11.45 0.46 6.37
CA PRO A 362 11.48 -0.73 7.22
C PRO A 362 10.75 -0.51 8.55
N PHE A 363 10.38 -1.62 9.21
CA PHE A 363 9.71 -1.61 10.49
C PHE A 363 10.69 -1.33 11.64
N VAL A 364 10.27 -0.48 12.57
CA VAL A 364 10.96 -0.19 13.83
C VAL A 364 10.12 -0.73 14.99
N GLU A 365 10.75 -1.44 15.91
CA GLU A 365 10.09 -1.95 17.11
C GLU A 365 9.90 -0.86 18.18
N ILE A 366 8.71 -0.85 18.78
CA ILE A 366 8.35 -0.06 19.95
C ILE A 366 7.68 -0.98 20.98
N CYS A 367 7.74 -0.60 22.25
CA CYS A 367 7.05 -1.25 23.35
C CYS A 367 6.09 -0.24 23.99
N LEU A 368 4.83 -0.64 24.14
CA LEU A 368 3.85 0.12 24.90
C LEU A 368 3.76 -0.48 26.30
N SER A 369 4.10 0.31 27.32
CA SER A 369 4.10 -0.11 28.72
C SER A 369 3.09 0.68 29.53
N GLU A 370 2.46 0.03 30.51
CA GLU A 370 1.63 0.73 31.48
C GLU A 370 2.47 1.66 32.35
N ASN A 371 1.86 2.75 32.82
CA ASN A 371 2.51 3.63 33.77
C ASN A 371 2.52 2.93 35.14
N SER A 372 3.71 2.53 35.59
CA SER A 372 3.93 1.85 36.88
C SER A 372 3.61 2.73 38.07
#